data_AF-A0A2N2CGP3-F1
#
_entry.id   AF-A0A2N2CGP3-F1
#
_cell.length_a   1.000
_cell.length_b   1.000
_cell.length_c   1.000
_cell.angle_alpha   90.00
_cell.angle_beta   90.00
_cell.angle_gamma   90.00
#
_symmetry.space_group_name_H-M   'P 1'
#
loop_
_entity.id
_entity.type
_entity.pdbx_description
1 polymer ?
#
loop_
_entity_poly.entity_id
_entity_poly.type
_entity_poly.pdbx_seq_one_letter_code
_entity_poly.pdbx_strand_id
1 'polypeptide(L)'
;MDYLYDGSFNGLLTCLYEHYHSQKAENIYEAFYYQVSMTNQHRIINPDDVKAKKVSEAIERLISKKALEFIYYVSLSNDRNKGNVILNFIVYGFKEKKDITSFYEHPCVYPVCRIYKQVTVEIHRFLGLLRFSELEGVLYAQYKPDHNITEIIVGHFSDRLKNERFIIFDEGRKIAAIYFQGSIIITDFDPIDFNPNSVEDNIKDLWKSY
;
A
#
# COMPACT_ATOMS: atom_id res chain seq x y z
N MET A 1 -11.54 7.67 -20.70
CA MET A 1 -10.11 7.28 -20.82
C MET A 1 -9.66 6.74 -19.50
N ASP A 2 -9.14 5.52 -19.49
CA ASP A 2 -8.69 4.82 -18.29
C ASP A 2 -7.23 5.14 -18.00
N TYR A 3 -6.88 5.33 -16.73
CA TYR A 3 -5.50 5.48 -16.28
C TYR A 3 -5.00 4.18 -15.68
N LEU A 4 -3.83 3.75 -16.12
CA LEU A 4 -3.16 2.54 -15.64
C LEU A 4 -1.90 2.93 -14.88
N TYR A 5 -1.71 2.39 -13.68
CA TYR A 5 -0.53 2.63 -12.86
C TYR A 5 0.10 1.33 -12.37
N ASP A 6 1.25 1.41 -11.73
CA ASP A 6 2.09 0.31 -11.31
C ASP A 6 1.64 -0.41 -10.02
N GLY A 7 0.53 0.00 -9.40
CA GLY A 7 0.07 -0.54 -8.11
C GLY A 7 0.64 0.19 -6.89
N SER A 8 1.61 1.08 -7.06
CA SER A 8 2.19 1.85 -5.96
C SER A 8 1.26 2.97 -5.49
N PHE A 9 1.40 3.38 -4.23
CA PHE A 9 0.66 4.53 -3.70
C PHE A 9 1.00 5.82 -4.45
N ASN A 10 2.28 6.04 -4.77
CA ASN A 10 2.71 7.23 -5.52
C ASN A 10 2.13 7.23 -6.94
N GLY A 11 2.14 6.08 -7.64
CA GLY A 11 1.51 5.94 -8.96
C GLY A 11 0.01 6.27 -8.95
N LEU A 12 -0.70 5.84 -7.90
CA LEU A 12 -2.11 6.19 -7.70
C LEU A 12 -2.31 7.70 -7.49
N LEU A 13 -1.50 8.33 -6.63
CA LEU A 13 -1.57 9.78 -6.41
C LEU A 13 -1.19 10.58 -7.67
N THR A 14 -0.25 10.09 -8.47
CA THR A 14 0.08 10.70 -9.76
C THR A 14 -1.09 10.61 -10.75
N CYS A 15 -1.83 9.50 -10.79
CA CYS A 15 -3.06 9.40 -11.59
C CYS A 15 -4.09 10.46 -11.19
N LEU A 16 -4.26 10.68 -9.87
CA LEU A 16 -5.16 11.69 -9.34
C LEU A 16 -4.69 13.11 -9.71
N TYR A 17 -3.39 13.38 -9.68
CA TYR A 17 -2.83 14.64 -10.16
C TYR A 17 -3.18 14.87 -11.64
N GLU A 18 -2.91 13.88 -12.49
CA GLU A 18 -3.18 13.94 -13.93
C GLU A 18 -4.68 14.12 -14.24
N HIS A 19 -5.57 13.56 -13.42
CA HIS A 19 -7.02 13.77 -13.56
C HIS A 19 -7.41 15.25 -13.43
N TYR A 20 -6.75 16.02 -12.56
CA TYR A 20 -7.05 17.45 -12.36
C TYR A 20 -6.26 18.38 -13.29
N HIS A 21 -5.09 17.96 -13.77
CA HIS A 21 -4.18 18.82 -14.54
C HIS A 21 -4.08 18.49 -16.03
N SER A 22 -4.62 17.36 -16.47
CA SER A 22 -4.60 16.92 -17.87
C SER A 22 -6.00 16.45 -18.29
N GLN A 23 -6.10 15.38 -19.08
CA GLN A 23 -7.39 14.78 -19.40
C GLN A 23 -7.99 14.11 -18.15
N LYS A 24 -9.30 14.23 -17.95
CA LYS A 24 -9.96 13.56 -16.83
C LYS A 24 -9.93 12.04 -17.03
N ALA A 25 -9.42 11.35 -16.03
CA ALA A 25 -9.59 9.90 -15.92
C ALA A 25 -11.07 9.57 -15.75
N GLU A 26 -11.54 8.59 -16.51
CA GLU A 26 -12.84 7.96 -16.31
C GLU A 26 -12.74 6.90 -15.22
N ASN A 27 -11.68 6.09 -15.28
CA ASN A 27 -11.34 5.09 -14.29
C ASN A 27 -9.81 5.05 -14.05
N ILE A 28 -9.41 4.50 -12.92
CA ILE A 28 -8.02 4.24 -12.52
C ILE A 28 -7.90 2.77 -12.14
N TYR A 29 -6.99 2.05 -12.79
CA TYR A 29 -6.74 0.64 -12.58
C TYR A 29 -5.25 0.34 -12.42
N GLU A 30 -4.91 -0.72 -11.72
CA GLU A 30 -3.56 -1.27 -11.77
C GLU A 30 -3.32 -1.93 -13.12
N ALA A 31 -2.20 -1.58 -13.75
CA ALA A 31 -1.82 -2.07 -15.07
C ALA A 31 -1.75 -3.60 -15.12
N PHE A 32 -1.25 -4.23 -14.05
CA PHE A 32 -1.11 -5.68 -13.95
C PHE A 32 -2.44 -6.44 -14.07
N TYR A 33 -3.53 -5.88 -13.54
CA TYR A 33 -4.86 -6.53 -13.56
C TYR A 33 -5.77 -6.02 -14.68
N TYR A 34 -5.32 -5.05 -15.47
CA TYR A 34 -6.17 -4.40 -16.47
C TYR A 34 -6.41 -5.33 -17.66
N GLN A 35 -7.69 -5.61 -17.92
CA GLN A 35 -8.10 -6.26 -19.16
C GLN A 35 -8.38 -5.19 -20.20
N VAL A 36 -7.68 -5.27 -21.33
CA VAL A 36 -7.80 -4.30 -22.41
C VAL A 36 -9.26 -4.22 -22.85
N SER A 37 -9.86 -3.05 -22.66
CA SER A 37 -11.18 -2.75 -23.20
C SER A 37 -11.07 -2.50 -24.69
N MET A 38 -11.98 -3.08 -25.48
CA MET A 38 -12.07 -2.80 -26.92
C MET A 38 -12.59 -1.38 -27.22
N THR A 39 -13.25 -0.74 -26.24
CA THR A 39 -13.92 0.54 -26.42
C THR A 39 -13.23 1.70 -25.72
N ASN A 40 -12.48 1.44 -24.65
CA ASN A 40 -11.84 2.49 -23.87
C ASN A 40 -10.37 2.66 -24.26
N GLN A 41 -10.00 3.89 -24.60
CA GLN A 41 -8.60 4.29 -24.62
C GLN A 41 -8.05 4.29 -23.20
N HIS A 42 -6.81 3.83 -23.06
CA HIS A 42 -6.08 3.84 -21.79
C HIS A 42 -4.75 4.57 -21.92
N ARG A 43 -4.26 5.10 -20.80
CA ARG A 43 -2.95 5.76 -20.70
C ARG A 43 -2.21 5.20 -19.49
N ILE A 44 -0.95 4.80 -19.70
CA ILE A 44 -0.05 4.41 -18.61
C ILE A 44 0.48 5.68 -17.94
N ILE A 45 0.36 5.75 -16.62
CA ILE A 45 0.82 6.84 -15.78
C ILE A 45 1.98 6.31 -14.93
N ASN A 46 3.16 6.89 -15.12
CA ASN A 46 4.34 6.56 -14.33
C ASN A 46 4.29 7.32 -12.99
N PRO A 47 4.75 6.71 -11.89
CA PRO A 47 4.89 7.40 -10.61
C PRO A 47 5.76 8.65 -10.71
N ASP A 48 5.35 9.70 -10.01
CA ASP A 48 6.08 10.96 -9.90
C ASP A 48 5.89 11.50 -8.49
N ASP A 49 6.96 11.45 -7.69
CA ASP A 49 6.94 11.82 -6.27
C ASP A 49 6.57 13.28 -6.04
N VAL A 50 6.93 14.18 -6.97
CA VAL A 50 6.60 15.60 -6.86
C VAL A 50 5.10 15.80 -7.05
N LYS A 51 4.49 15.10 -8.01
CA LYS A 51 3.04 15.12 -8.24
C LYS A 51 2.29 14.44 -7.10
N ALA A 52 2.75 13.27 -6.66
CA ALA A 52 2.16 12.52 -5.57
C ALA A 52 2.12 13.35 -4.28
N LYS A 53 3.24 13.99 -3.92
CA LYS A 53 3.34 14.87 -2.75
C LYS A 53 2.36 16.05 -2.81
N LYS A 54 2.19 16.69 -3.96
CA LYS A 54 1.21 17.77 -4.13
C LYS A 54 -0.22 17.30 -3.86
N VAL A 55 -0.57 16.10 -4.31
CA VAL A 55 -1.91 15.53 -4.10
C VAL A 55 -2.09 15.15 -2.63
N SER A 56 -1.11 14.51 -1.98
CA SER A 56 -1.21 14.16 -0.55
C SER A 56 -1.37 15.42 0.32
N GLU A 57 -0.56 16.46 0.10
CA GLU A 57 -0.68 17.74 0.80
C GLU A 57 -2.03 18.43 0.55
N ALA A 58 -2.56 18.33 -0.67
CA ALA A 58 -3.89 18.86 -0.99
C ALA A 58 -5.00 18.11 -0.26
N ILE A 59 -4.92 16.77 -0.16
CA ILE A 59 -5.87 15.95 0.59
C ILE A 59 -5.86 16.31 2.07
N GLU A 60 -4.68 16.38 2.70
CA GLU A 60 -4.59 16.72 4.12
C GLU A 60 -5.17 18.10 4.43
N ARG A 61 -4.87 19.08 3.57
CA ARG A 61 -5.27 20.48 3.74
C ARG A 61 -6.75 20.73 3.43
N LEU A 62 -7.29 20.11 2.38
CA LEU A 62 -8.64 20.40 1.90
C LEU A 62 -9.70 19.46 2.46
N ILE A 63 -9.32 18.25 2.88
CA ILE A 63 -10.25 17.26 3.41
C ILE A 63 -9.92 17.00 4.89
N SER A 64 -8.88 16.21 5.15
CA SER A 64 -8.32 15.95 6.49
C SER A 64 -7.11 15.02 6.38
N LYS A 65 -6.26 14.98 7.42
CA LYS A 65 -5.21 13.95 7.56
C LYS A 65 -5.79 12.53 7.58
N LYS A 66 -6.94 12.37 8.24
CA LYS A 66 -7.66 11.10 8.31
C LYS A 66 -8.14 10.62 6.93
N ALA A 67 -8.48 11.53 6.04
CA ALA A 67 -8.83 11.18 4.66
C ALA A 67 -7.62 10.61 3.90
N LEU A 68 -6.42 11.20 4.08
CA LEU A 68 -5.20 10.65 3.49
C LEU A 68 -4.89 9.26 4.04
N GLU A 69 -5.04 9.05 5.35
CA GLU A 69 -4.90 7.73 5.97
C GLU A 69 -5.88 6.72 5.36
N PHE A 70 -7.15 7.07 5.22
CA PHE A 70 -8.15 6.20 4.58
C PHE A 70 -7.73 5.82 3.16
N ILE A 71 -7.29 6.80 2.36
CA ILE A 71 -6.85 6.58 0.99
C ILE A 71 -5.63 5.66 0.93
N TYR A 72 -4.65 5.86 1.82
CA TYR A 72 -3.47 5.00 1.92
C TYR A 72 -3.85 3.56 2.26
N TYR A 73 -4.64 3.34 3.31
CA TYR A 73 -5.08 1.99 3.70
C TYR A 73 -5.93 1.31 2.62
N VAL A 74 -6.81 2.05 1.94
CA VAL A 74 -7.59 1.50 0.82
C VAL A 74 -6.68 1.15 -0.36
N SER A 75 -5.60 1.89 -0.60
CA SER A 75 -4.64 1.57 -1.66
C SER A 75 -3.92 0.24 -1.42
N LEU A 76 -3.70 -0.14 -0.15
CA LEU A 76 -3.13 -1.43 0.26
C LEU A 76 -4.08 -2.61 0.09
N SER A 77 -5.38 -2.36 -0.15
CA SER A 77 -6.35 -3.43 -0.31
C SER A 77 -6.15 -4.22 -1.60
N ASN A 78 -6.59 -5.47 -1.67
CA ASN A 78 -6.63 -6.25 -2.93
C ASN A 78 -7.90 -5.98 -3.77
N ASP A 79 -8.68 -4.95 -3.44
CA ASP A 79 -9.88 -4.59 -4.21
C ASP A 79 -9.47 -4.05 -5.59
N ARG A 80 -9.92 -4.71 -6.67
CA ARG A 80 -9.59 -4.34 -8.05
C ARG A 80 -10.13 -2.97 -8.47
N ASN A 81 -11.13 -2.45 -7.76
CA ASN A 81 -11.78 -1.19 -8.01
C ASN A 81 -11.32 -0.07 -7.06
N LYS A 82 -10.30 -0.32 -6.22
CA LYS A 82 -9.81 0.65 -5.21
C LYS A 82 -9.45 2.01 -5.80
N GLY A 83 -8.86 2.04 -7.00
CA GLY A 83 -8.51 3.29 -7.69
C GLY A 83 -9.72 4.18 -7.98
N ASN A 84 -10.81 3.59 -8.46
CA ASN A 84 -12.07 4.28 -8.73
C ASN A 84 -12.80 4.69 -7.46
N VAL A 85 -12.77 3.83 -6.44
CA VAL A 85 -13.31 4.15 -5.11
C VAL A 85 -12.62 5.39 -4.53
N ILE A 86 -11.28 5.43 -4.61
CA ILE A 86 -10.47 6.57 -4.15
C ILE A 86 -10.74 7.82 -5.00
N LEU A 87 -10.81 7.68 -6.34
CA LEU A 87 -11.12 8.80 -7.24
C LEU A 87 -12.45 9.47 -6.88
N ASN A 88 -13.52 8.69 -6.74
CA ASN A 88 -14.85 9.21 -6.38
C ASN A 88 -14.86 9.89 -5.01
N PHE A 89 -14.14 9.32 -4.04
CA PHE A 89 -13.99 9.89 -2.71
C PHE A 89 -13.27 11.25 -2.75
N ILE A 90 -12.17 11.36 -3.49
CA ILE A 90 -11.40 12.61 -3.63
C ILE A 90 -12.18 13.67 -4.40
N VAL A 91 -12.85 13.30 -5.51
CA VAL A 91 -13.69 14.24 -6.28
C VAL A 91 -14.78 14.83 -5.39
N TYR A 92 -15.42 14.00 -4.57
CA TYR A 92 -16.40 14.47 -3.59
C TYR A 92 -15.75 15.32 -2.48
N GLY A 93 -14.65 14.88 -1.90
CA GLY A 93 -13.97 15.60 -0.82
C GLY A 93 -13.43 16.97 -1.23
N PHE A 94 -12.84 17.10 -2.42
CA PHE A 94 -12.37 18.38 -2.95
C PHE A 94 -13.49 19.34 -3.32
N LYS A 95 -14.67 18.81 -3.65
CA LYS A 95 -15.87 19.64 -3.84
C LYS A 95 -16.37 20.20 -2.51
N GLU A 96 -16.43 19.36 -1.48
CA GLU A 96 -16.95 19.73 -0.16
C GLU A 96 -15.97 20.58 0.68
N LYS A 97 -14.66 20.40 0.49
CA LYS A 97 -13.57 21.11 1.21
C LYS A 97 -13.70 21.06 2.74
N LYS A 98 -14.12 19.92 3.26
CA LYS A 98 -14.24 19.62 4.68
C LYS A 98 -13.95 18.14 4.92
N ASP A 99 -13.80 17.77 6.18
CA ASP A 99 -13.67 16.36 6.54
C ASP A 99 -14.97 15.60 6.22
N ILE A 100 -14.88 14.68 5.26
CA ILE A 100 -15.99 13.81 4.82
C ILE A 100 -15.88 12.40 5.41
N THR A 101 -14.85 12.11 6.22
CA THR A 101 -14.57 10.75 6.71
C THR A 101 -15.65 10.19 7.65
N SER A 102 -16.50 11.05 8.20
CA SER A 102 -17.64 10.69 9.06
C SER A 102 -18.94 10.45 8.28
N PHE A 103 -18.97 10.67 6.97
CA PHE A 103 -20.20 10.56 6.17
C PHE A 103 -20.43 9.12 5.72
N TYR A 104 -20.57 8.20 6.67
CA TYR A 104 -20.56 6.75 6.42
C TYR A 104 -21.64 6.24 5.48
N GLU A 105 -22.75 6.97 5.31
CA GLU A 105 -23.85 6.59 4.41
C GLU A 105 -23.70 7.17 3.00
N HIS A 106 -22.77 8.12 2.79
CA HIS A 106 -22.63 8.77 1.49
C HIS A 106 -22.06 7.79 0.46
N PRO A 107 -22.64 7.68 -0.76
CA PRO A 107 -22.22 6.69 -1.76
C PRO A 107 -20.74 6.75 -2.16
N CYS A 108 -20.11 7.94 -2.14
CA CYS A 108 -18.68 8.10 -2.43
C CYS A 108 -17.76 7.79 -1.22
N VAL A 109 -18.31 7.72 0.00
CA VAL A 109 -17.54 7.56 1.25
C VAL A 109 -17.68 6.15 1.80
N TYR A 110 -18.89 5.58 1.75
CA TYR A 110 -19.19 4.24 2.24
C TYR A 110 -18.20 3.16 1.73
N PRO A 111 -17.88 3.09 0.41
CA PRO A 111 -16.96 2.07 -0.09
C PRO A 111 -15.54 2.19 0.50
N VAL A 112 -15.04 3.43 0.66
CA VAL A 112 -13.74 3.70 1.30
C VAL A 112 -13.75 3.23 2.74
N CYS A 113 -14.76 3.62 3.52
CA CYS A 113 -14.88 3.21 4.92
C CYS A 113 -14.98 1.68 5.08
N ARG A 114 -15.70 1.01 4.17
CA ARG A 114 -15.84 -0.45 4.17
C ARG A 114 -14.50 -1.15 3.93
N ILE A 115 -13.76 -0.74 2.90
CA ILE A 115 -12.45 -1.34 2.57
C ILE A 115 -11.44 -1.01 3.68
N TYR A 116 -11.39 0.23 4.15
CA TYR A 116 -10.55 0.63 5.28
C TYR A 116 -10.77 -0.27 6.50
N LYS A 117 -12.04 -0.57 6.84
CA LYS A 117 -12.37 -1.47 7.95
C LYS A 117 -11.87 -2.89 7.73
N GLN A 118 -11.94 -3.42 6.50
CA GLN A 118 -11.43 -4.75 6.18
C GLN A 118 -9.91 -4.83 6.38
N VAL A 119 -9.17 -3.87 5.84
CA VAL A 119 -7.71 -3.80 5.94
C VAL A 119 -7.28 -3.64 7.41
N THR A 120 -7.90 -2.73 8.16
CA THR A 120 -7.55 -2.50 9.57
C THR A 120 -7.86 -3.69 10.47
N VAL A 121 -8.99 -4.38 10.28
CA VAL A 121 -9.31 -5.61 11.02
C VAL A 121 -8.26 -6.69 10.76
N GLU A 122 -7.83 -6.84 9.51
CA GLU A 122 -6.78 -7.80 9.18
C GLU A 122 -5.43 -7.44 9.82
N ILE A 123 -5.04 -6.16 9.77
CA ILE A 123 -3.84 -5.67 10.48
C ILE A 123 -3.91 -6.06 11.95
N HIS A 124 -4.97 -5.68 12.66
CA HIS A 124 -5.14 -6.00 14.08
C HIS A 124 -5.10 -7.51 14.37
N ARG A 125 -5.69 -8.32 13.48
CA ARG A 125 -5.63 -9.78 13.58
C ARG A 125 -4.18 -10.27 13.54
N PHE A 126 -3.37 -9.82 12.59
CA PHE A 126 -1.97 -10.24 12.49
C PHE A 126 -1.08 -9.66 13.57
N LEU A 127 -1.35 -8.45 14.09
CA LEU A 127 -0.62 -7.94 15.26
C LEU A 127 -0.74 -8.86 16.49
N GLY A 128 -1.88 -9.54 16.66
CA GLY A 128 -2.08 -10.50 17.77
C GLY A 128 -1.70 -11.95 17.44
N LEU A 129 -1.81 -12.36 16.17
CA LEU A 129 -1.69 -13.75 15.76
C LEU A 129 -0.38 -14.09 15.05
N LEU A 130 0.39 -13.11 14.56
CA LEU A 130 1.68 -13.40 13.92
C LEU A 130 2.59 -14.13 14.93
N ARG A 131 3.29 -15.15 14.44
CA ARG A 131 4.19 -15.98 15.24
C ARG A 131 5.58 -15.93 14.63
N PHE A 132 6.56 -15.72 15.50
CA PHE A 132 7.96 -15.75 15.14
C PHE A 132 8.56 -17.07 15.61
N SER A 133 9.35 -17.69 14.74
CA SER A 133 10.28 -18.75 15.06
C SER A 133 11.70 -18.18 15.02
N GLU A 134 12.55 -18.59 15.94
CA GLU A 134 13.96 -18.21 15.90
C GLU A 134 14.73 -19.13 14.94
N LEU A 135 15.49 -18.53 14.03
CA LEU A 135 16.42 -19.19 13.12
C LEU A 135 17.78 -18.51 13.29
N GLU A 136 18.71 -19.16 13.99
CA GLU A 136 20.11 -18.72 14.13
C GLU A 136 20.26 -17.24 14.57
N GLY A 137 19.45 -16.83 15.56
CA GLY A 137 19.48 -15.47 16.10
C GLY A 137 18.79 -14.42 15.22
N VAL A 138 17.90 -14.86 14.32
CA VAL A 138 16.98 -14.02 13.54
C VAL A 138 15.56 -14.55 13.74
N LEU A 139 14.64 -13.67 14.10
CA LEU A 139 13.23 -14.02 14.23
C LEU A 139 12.57 -14.03 12.85
N TYR A 140 11.99 -15.16 12.47
CA TYR A 140 11.31 -15.33 11.20
C TYR A 140 9.83 -15.55 11.42
N ALA A 141 8.99 -14.80 10.71
CA ALA A 141 7.55 -14.98 10.67
C ALA A 141 7.10 -15.11 9.21
N GLN A 142 6.36 -16.19 8.93
CA GLN A 142 5.68 -16.38 7.65
C GLN A 142 4.18 -16.17 7.84
N TYR A 143 3.56 -15.46 6.92
CA TYR A 143 2.11 -15.26 6.91
C TYR A 143 1.57 -15.06 5.50
N LYS A 144 0.24 -15.08 5.37
CA LYS A 144 -0.45 -14.94 4.10
C LYS A 144 -1.68 -14.03 4.29
N PRO A 145 -1.51 -12.71 4.17
CA PRO A 145 -2.61 -11.76 4.31
C PRO A 145 -3.39 -11.59 3.00
N ASP A 146 -4.67 -11.27 3.12
CA ASP A 146 -5.56 -10.89 2.04
C ASP A 146 -5.15 -9.53 1.45
N HIS A 147 -4.76 -8.54 2.26
CA HIS A 147 -4.35 -7.20 1.82
C HIS A 147 -2.83 -6.97 1.98
N ASN A 148 -2.27 -5.97 1.28
CA ASN A 148 -0.83 -5.67 1.33
C ASN A 148 -0.46 -4.89 2.60
N ILE A 149 -0.47 -5.58 3.74
CA ILE A 149 -0.33 -4.96 5.06
C ILE A 149 1.07 -5.07 5.65
N THR A 150 2.00 -5.68 4.91
CA THR A 150 3.38 -5.95 5.35
C THR A 150 4.08 -4.69 5.86
N GLU A 151 3.96 -3.58 5.12
CA GLU A 151 4.53 -2.27 5.48
C GLU A 151 3.97 -1.72 6.80
N ILE A 152 2.70 -1.99 7.10
CA ILE A 152 2.07 -1.52 8.34
C ILE A 152 2.50 -2.35 9.54
N ILE A 153 2.46 -3.69 9.41
CA ILE A 153 2.76 -4.57 10.53
C ILE A 153 4.24 -4.56 10.89
N VAL A 154 5.14 -4.41 9.91
CA VAL A 154 6.58 -4.32 10.19
C VAL A 154 6.88 -3.11 11.08
N GLY A 155 6.23 -1.96 10.86
CA GLY A 155 6.38 -0.79 11.72
C GLY A 155 5.96 -1.04 13.17
N HIS A 156 4.89 -1.81 13.39
CA HIS A 156 4.50 -2.21 14.75
C HIS A 156 5.54 -3.14 15.40
N PHE A 157 6.02 -4.14 14.67
CA PHE A 157 7.00 -5.08 15.21
C PHE A 157 8.39 -4.47 15.38
N SER A 158 8.79 -3.48 14.57
CA SER A 158 10.06 -2.77 14.73
C SER A 158 10.12 -1.99 16.05
N ASP A 159 8.99 -1.43 16.49
CA ASP A 159 8.92 -0.75 17.78
C ASP A 159 8.97 -1.74 18.96
N ARG A 160 8.28 -2.87 18.81
CA ARG A 160 8.15 -3.90 19.87
C ARG A 160 9.39 -4.78 20.01
N LEU A 161 10.05 -5.10 18.90
CA LEU A 161 11.19 -6.01 18.79
C LEU A 161 12.46 -5.25 18.35
N LYS A 162 12.60 -4.00 18.79
CA LYS A 162 13.68 -3.08 18.36
C LYS A 162 15.12 -3.58 18.54
N ASN A 163 15.33 -4.53 19.45
CA ASN A 163 16.64 -5.12 19.74
C ASN A 163 16.89 -6.43 18.97
N GLU A 164 15.86 -6.93 18.30
CA GLU A 164 15.91 -8.18 17.56
C GLU A 164 16.16 -7.91 16.08
N ARG A 165 16.64 -8.93 15.38
CA ARG A 165 16.68 -8.98 13.91
C ARG A 165 15.52 -9.84 13.48
N PHE A 166 14.68 -9.36 12.59
CA PHE A 166 13.53 -10.14 12.18
C PHE A 166 13.14 -9.98 10.72
N ILE A 167 12.48 -11.01 10.20
CA ILE A 167 11.97 -11.08 8.85
C ILE A 167 10.49 -11.46 8.93
N ILE A 168 9.63 -10.68 8.27
CA ILE A 168 8.22 -11.00 8.08
C ILE A 168 8.00 -11.26 6.59
N PHE A 169 7.70 -12.50 6.24
CA PHE A 169 7.53 -12.94 4.86
C PHE A 169 6.04 -13.10 4.50
N ASP A 170 5.56 -12.28 3.56
CA ASP A 170 4.25 -12.43 2.91
C ASP A 170 4.36 -13.46 1.78
N GLU A 171 3.89 -14.67 2.06
CA GLU A 171 3.94 -15.80 1.12
C GLU A 171 3.08 -15.56 -0.13
N GLY A 172 1.98 -14.82 0.01
CA GLY A 172 1.03 -14.59 -1.07
C GLY A 172 1.60 -13.63 -2.13
N ARG A 173 2.32 -12.61 -1.69
CA ARG A 173 2.95 -11.61 -2.56
C ARG A 173 4.42 -11.91 -2.87
N LYS A 174 5.03 -12.88 -2.20
CA LYS A 174 6.45 -13.20 -2.32
C LYS A 174 7.34 -12.00 -2.00
N ILE A 175 6.98 -11.25 -0.95
CA ILE A 175 7.76 -10.13 -0.44
C ILE A 175 8.13 -10.38 1.02
N ALA A 176 9.26 -9.86 1.46
CA ALA A 176 9.68 -9.89 2.85
C ALA A 176 9.97 -8.48 3.36
N ALA A 177 9.54 -8.21 4.58
CA ALA A 177 10.03 -7.08 5.36
C ALA A 177 11.15 -7.54 6.30
N ILE A 178 12.34 -6.94 6.13
CA ILE A 178 13.54 -7.23 6.89
C ILE A 178 13.79 -6.05 7.83
N TYR A 179 13.90 -6.34 9.12
CA TYR A 179 14.25 -5.36 10.14
C TYR A 179 15.63 -5.67 10.74
N PHE A 180 16.52 -4.68 10.68
CA PHE A 180 17.85 -4.77 11.26
C PHE A 180 18.32 -3.39 11.71
N GLN A 181 18.72 -3.27 12.99
CA GLN A 181 19.30 -2.05 13.57
C GLN A 181 18.51 -0.77 13.29
N GLY A 182 17.18 -0.81 13.46
CA GLY A 182 16.31 0.34 13.22
C GLY A 182 15.97 0.61 11.75
N SER A 183 16.49 -0.19 10.82
CA SER A 183 16.21 -0.07 9.39
C SER A 183 15.19 -1.13 8.95
N ILE A 184 14.24 -0.73 8.11
CA ILE A 184 13.24 -1.61 7.50
C ILE A 184 13.46 -1.61 5.99
N ILE A 185 13.55 -2.79 5.39
CA ILE A 185 13.59 -2.98 3.94
C ILE A 185 12.47 -3.92 3.54
N ILE A 186 11.72 -3.57 2.51
CA ILE A 186 10.73 -4.44 1.88
C ILE A 186 11.21 -4.76 0.47
N THR A 187 11.23 -6.04 0.14
CA THR A 187 11.82 -6.53 -1.11
C THR A 187 11.15 -7.83 -1.54
N ASP A 188 11.28 -8.17 -2.82
CA ASP A 188 10.89 -9.48 -3.32
C ASP A 188 11.74 -10.56 -2.65
N PHE A 189 11.13 -11.69 -2.31
CA PHE A 189 11.76 -12.73 -1.52
C PHE A 189 11.31 -14.12 -1.99
N ASP A 190 12.29 -14.94 -2.37
CA ASP A 190 12.11 -16.36 -2.58
C ASP A 190 12.67 -17.15 -1.37
N PRO A 191 11.84 -17.93 -0.65
CA PRO A 191 12.30 -18.77 0.45
C PRO A 191 13.37 -19.79 0.06
N ILE A 192 13.46 -20.18 -1.21
CA ILE A 192 14.46 -21.14 -1.70
C ILE A 192 15.89 -20.55 -1.60
N ASP A 193 16.02 -19.24 -1.75
CA ASP A 193 17.30 -18.52 -1.68
C ASP A 193 17.67 -18.13 -0.24
N PHE A 194 16.78 -18.39 0.73
CA PHE A 194 17.00 -18.03 2.12
C PHE A 194 17.80 -19.09 2.86
N ASN A 195 19.10 -18.86 2.99
CA ASN A 195 19.92 -19.57 3.95
C ASN A 195 19.97 -18.82 5.30
N PRO A 196 19.42 -19.37 6.39
CA PRO A 196 19.48 -18.74 7.72
C PRO A 196 20.92 -18.55 8.23
N ASN A 197 21.88 -19.33 7.74
CA ASN A 197 23.30 -19.23 8.11
C ASN A 197 24.00 -18.01 7.51
N SER A 198 23.36 -17.34 6.56
CA SER A 198 23.95 -16.24 5.80
C SER A 198 23.04 -15.02 5.76
N VAL A 199 22.25 -14.76 6.80
CA VAL A 199 21.37 -13.56 6.85
C VAL A 199 22.17 -12.28 6.61
N GLU A 200 23.41 -12.17 7.11
CA GLU A 200 24.28 -11.03 6.81
C GLU A 200 24.69 -10.96 5.33
N ASP A 201 24.92 -12.08 4.66
CA ASP A 201 25.29 -12.11 3.25
C ASP A 201 24.07 -11.95 2.34
N ASN A 202 22.91 -12.50 2.72
CA ASN A 202 21.63 -12.27 2.04
C ASN A 202 21.24 -10.79 2.13
N ILE A 203 21.40 -10.16 3.31
CA ILE A 203 21.22 -8.71 3.46
C ILE A 203 22.27 -7.97 2.62
N LYS A 204 23.57 -8.31 2.67
CA LYS A 204 24.58 -7.64 1.83
C LYS A 204 24.30 -7.77 0.33
N ASP A 205 23.83 -8.92 -0.14
CA ASP A 205 23.53 -9.14 -1.55
C ASP A 205 22.24 -8.41 -1.98
N LEU A 206 21.23 -8.35 -1.11
CA LEU A 206 20.05 -7.49 -1.27
C LEU A 206 20.39 -6.00 -1.34
N TRP A 207 21.41 -5.55 -0.61
CA TRP A 207 21.89 -4.17 -0.64
C TRP A 207 22.77 -3.87 -1.87
N LYS A 208 23.42 -4.86 -2.48
CA LYS A 208 24.21 -4.69 -3.71
C LYS A 208 23.34 -4.59 -4.96
N SER A 209 22.08 -5.03 -4.91
CA SER A 209 21.13 -4.94 -6.02
C SER A 209 20.43 -3.57 -6.17
N TYR A 210 20.84 -2.56 -5.39
CA TYR A 210 20.35 -1.18 -5.45
C TYR A 210 21.48 -0.17 -5.72
#